data_AF-A0A6G8FZR1-F1
#
_entry.id   AF-A0A6G8FZR1-F1
#
_cell.length_a   1.000
_cell.length_b   1.000
_cell.length_c   1.000
_cell.angle_alpha   90.00
_cell.angle_beta   90.00
_cell.angle_gamma   90.00
#
_symmetry.space_group_name_H-M   'P 1'
#
loop_
_entity.id
_entity.type
_entity.pdbx_description
1 polymer ?
#
loop_
_entity_poly.entity_id
_entity_poly.type
_entity_poly.pdbx_seq_one_letter_code
_entity_poly.pdbx_strand_id
1 'polypeptide(L)'
;MAAEATRRGDVAGSEVHGWLRQHAPSLRQGGAAPVARLAVDLAAAGSGLEGSGPADGSPLGMVWAAVREGRLEAGTGCAVLREASRLAPHLQDAAVPTVTAALVDLAADWGPSMMRRLRPQLLADHGRPEVFEGCTAAWARPRGCRCRTSSPVTSRSTSCG
;
A
#
# COMPACT_ATOMS: atom_id res chain seq x y z
N MET A 1 8.50 6.12 24.05
CA MET A 1 8.60 5.68 22.62
C MET A 1 8.65 6.91 21.73
N ALA A 2 9.29 6.85 20.55
CA ALA A 2 9.37 8.00 19.63
C ALA A 2 7.99 8.60 19.30
N ALA A 3 6.96 7.77 19.11
CA ALA A 3 5.59 8.24 18.89
C ALA A 3 5.03 9.07 20.07
N GLU A 4 5.34 8.67 21.31
CA GLU A 4 4.92 9.38 22.52
C GLU A 4 5.71 10.69 22.70
N ALA A 5 7.00 10.71 22.36
CA ALA A 5 7.81 11.93 22.38
C ALA A 5 7.29 12.96 21.36
N THR A 6 6.94 12.52 20.14
CA THR A 6 6.30 13.38 19.13
C THR A 6 4.93 13.87 19.60
N ARG A 7 4.13 13.01 20.23
CA ARG A 7 2.80 13.37 20.77
C ARG A 7 2.87 14.45 21.84
N ARG A 8 3.86 14.37 22.75
CA ARG A 8 4.07 15.37 23.80
C ARG A 8 4.61 16.70 23.28
N GLY A 9 5.05 16.75 22.02
CA GLY A 9 5.72 17.90 21.44
C GLY A 9 7.19 18.01 21.84
N ASP A 10 7.76 16.99 22.47
CA ASP A 10 9.18 16.96 22.88
C ASP A 10 10.11 16.91 21.65
N VAL A 11 9.60 16.45 20.51
CA VAL A 11 10.33 16.33 19.25
C VAL A 11 9.39 16.67 18.08
N ALA A 12 9.77 17.62 17.23
CA ALA A 12 8.99 17.90 16.02
C ALA A 12 8.98 16.67 15.10
N GLY A 13 7.90 16.45 14.35
CA GLY A 13 7.79 15.30 13.43
C GLY A 13 8.96 15.16 12.45
N SER A 14 9.56 16.28 12.04
CA SER A 14 10.76 16.35 11.19
C SER A 14 12.06 15.90 11.89
N GLU A 15 12.10 15.95 13.22
CA GLU A 15 13.29 15.70 14.04
C GLU A 15 13.35 14.27 14.60
N VAL A 16 12.22 13.54 14.53
CA VAL A 16 12.07 12.17 15.06
C VAL A 16 13.15 11.21 14.55
N HIS A 17 13.55 11.33 13.28
CA HIS A 17 14.62 10.50 12.73
C HIS A 17 15.98 10.75 13.40
N GLY A 18 16.33 12.02 13.62
CA GLY A 18 17.56 12.40 14.33
C GLY A 18 17.53 11.94 15.78
N TRP A 19 16.39 12.12 16.45
CA TRP A 19 16.16 11.66 17.81
C TRP A 19 16.33 10.14 17.94
N LEU A 20 15.77 9.35 17.00
CA LEU A 20 15.92 7.89 16.96
C LEU A 20 17.37 7.46 16.77
N ARG A 21 18.16 8.14 15.93
CA ARG A 21 19.58 7.80 15.78
C ARG A 21 20.38 8.05 17.06
N GLN A 22 19.97 9.02 17.87
CA GLN A 22 20.62 9.33 19.14
C GLN A 22 20.21 8.35 20.24
N HIS A 23 18.91 8.02 20.34
CA HIS A 23 18.33 7.25 21.45
C HIS A 23 18.17 5.75 21.19
N ALA A 24 18.26 5.29 19.94
CA ALA A 24 18.17 3.89 19.55
C ALA A 24 19.36 3.47 18.66
N PRO A 25 20.53 3.16 19.25
CA PRO A 25 21.75 2.83 18.51
C PRO A 25 21.62 1.65 17.56
N SER A 26 20.75 0.67 17.89
CA SER A 26 20.44 -0.49 17.05
C SER A 26 19.85 -0.13 15.68
N LEU A 27 19.19 1.03 15.57
CA LEU A 27 18.60 1.51 14.31
C LEU A 27 19.59 2.31 13.44
N ARG A 28 20.84 2.49 13.88
CA ARG A 28 21.85 3.27 13.14
C ARG A 28 22.34 2.60 11.86
N GLN A 29 22.28 1.27 11.80
CA GLN A 29 22.69 0.48 10.62
C GLN A 29 21.57 0.34 9.58
N GLY A 30 20.34 0.78 9.90
CA GLY A 30 19.17 0.72 9.03
C GLY A 30 17.88 0.73 9.83
N GLY A 31 16.76 1.14 9.21
CA GLY A 31 15.43 1.04 9.82
C GLY A 31 14.95 2.27 10.61
N ALA A 32 15.83 3.22 10.96
CA ALA A 32 15.43 4.44 11.67
C ALA A 32 14.39 5.28 10.90
N ALA A 33 14.50 5.38 9.57
CA ALA A 33 13.56 6.17 8.76
C ALA A 33 12.14 5.56 8.71
N PRO A 34 11.94 4.26 8.42
CA PRO A 34 10.63 3.63 8.55
C PRO A 34 10.03 3.73 9.96
N VAL A 35 10.85 3.54 11.00
CA VAL A 35 10.38 3.65 12.40
C VAL A 35 9.97 5.09 12.72
N ALA A 36 10.75 6.09 12.29
CA ALA A 36 10.39 7.51 12.42
C ALA A 36 9.06 7.81 11.75
N ARG A 37 8.86 7.28 10.53
CA ARG A 37 7.63 7.48 9.78
C ARG A 37 6.42 6.91 10.51
N LEU A 38 6.49 5.65 10.96
CA LEU A 38 5.41 5.03 11.73
C LEU A 38 5.15 5.79 13.04
N ALA A 39 6.21 6.26 13.72
CA ALA A 39 6.06 7.04 14.94
C ALA A 39 5.31 8.36 14.71
N VAL A 40 5.60 9.06 13.61
CA VAL A 40 4.89 10.29 13.20
C VAL A 40 3.44 9.98 12.84
N ASP A 41 3.19 8.93 12.06
CA ASP A 41 1.83 8.54 11.66
C ASP A 41 0.98 8.15 12.90
N LEU A 42 1.57 7.43 13.87
CA LEU A 42 0.94 7.08 15.15
C LEU A 42 0.63 8.29 16.03
N ALA A 43 1.58 9.23 16.12
CA ALA A 43 1.38 10.48 16.87
C ALA A 43 0.25 11.31 16.26
N ALA A 44 0.20 11.40 14.93
CA ALA A 44 -0.88 12.09 14.22
C ALA A 44 -2.24 11.41 14.41
N ALA A 45 -2.30 10.08 14.38
CA ALA A 45 -3.55 9.34 14.56
C ALA A 45 -4.09 9.40 16.00
N GLY A 46 -3.22 9.56 17.00
CA GLY A 46 -3.59 9.69 18.42
C GLY A 46 -3.96 11.12 18.85
N SER A 47 -4.19 12.05 17.92
CA SER A 47 -4.51 13.46 18.20
C SER A 47 -6.00 13.73 18.54
N GLY A 48 -6.81 12.67 18.70
CA GLY A 48 -8.15 12.80 19.29
C GLY A 48 -8.08 13.05 20.80
N LEU A 49 -9.08 13.76 21.35
CA LEU A 49 -9.15 14.20 22.76
C LEU A 49 -8.87 13.10 23.82
N GLU A 50 -9.05 11.82 23.45
CA GLU A 50 -9.01 10.67 24.36
C GLU A 50 -7.67 9.88 24.33
N GLY A 51 -6.67 10.28 23.53
CA GLY A 51 -5.32 9.68 23.59
C GLY A 51 -5.21 8.17 23.29
N SER A 52 -6.29 7.54 22.84
CA SER A 52 -6.29 6.14 22.40
C SER A 52 -5.44 6.00 21.13
N GLY A 53 -4.78 4.85 20.96
CA GLY A 53 -3.95 4.57 19.79
C GLY A 53 -4.73 4.64 18.47
N PRO A 54 -4.08 4.34 17.32
CA PRO A 54 -4.82 4.21 16.06
C PRO A 54 -5.96 3.19 16.23
N ALA A 55 -7.12 3.46 15.62
CA ALA A 55 -8.25 2.54 15.69
C ALA A 55 -7.87 1.15 15.17
N ASP A 56 -8.26 0.08 15.86
CA ASP A 56 -7.84 -1.29 15.54
C ASP A 56 -8.22 -1.72 14.11
N GLY A 57 -9.36 -1.25 13.61
CA GLY A 57 -9.82 -1.49 12.23
C GLY A 57 -9.20 -0.57 11.17
N SER A 58 -8.38 0.40 11.57
CA SER A 58 -7.69 1.29 10.62
C SER A 58 -6.45 0.62 10.04
N PRO A 59 -6.05 0.97 8.79
CA PRO A 59 -4.82 0.47 8.20
C PRO A 59 -3.57 0.68 9.07
N LEU A 60 -3.50 1.82 9.76
CA LEU A 60 -2.41 2.14 10.68
C LEU A 60 -2.43 1.28 11.94
N GLY A 61 -3.61 1.01 12.51
CA GLY A 61 -3.78 0.14 13.68
C GLY A 61 -3.34 -1.29 13.39
N MET A 62 -3.77 -1.85 12.27
CA MET A 62 -3.40 -3.21 11.85
C MET A 62 -1.89 -3.36 11.61
N VAL A 63 -1.28 -2.40 10.89
CA VAL A 63 0.17 -2.41 10.65
C VAL A 63 0.96 -2.22 11.93
N TRP A 64 0.49 -1.33 12.82
CA TRP A 64 1.13 -1.12 14.12
C TRP A 64 1.11 -2.39 14.98
N ALA A 65 -0.02 -3.09 15.06
CA ALA A 65 -0.12 -4.36 15.77
C ALA A 65 0.89 -5.38 15.21
N ALA A 66 0.95 -5.54 13.89
CA ALA A 66 1.86 -6.47 13.23
C ALA A 66 3.34 -6.15 13.46
N VAL A 67 3.72 -4.87 13.44
CA VAL A 67 5.10 -4.45 13.73
C VAL A 67 5.44 -4.66 15.20
N ARG A 68 4.52 -4.34 16.12
CA ARG A 68 4.71 -4.52 17.57
C ARG A 68 4.85 -6.00 17.96
N GLU A 69 4.11 -6.87 17.29
CA GLU A 69 4.18 -8.33 17.47
C GLU A 69 5.39 -8.97 16.77
N GLY A 70 6.18 -8.19 16.02
CA GLY A 70 7.34 -8.69 15.29
C GLY A 70 6.99 -9.50 14.02
N ARG A 71 5.72 -9.50 13.59
CA ARG A 71 5.29 -10.14 12.34
C ARG A 71 5.76 -9.38 11.11
N LEU A 72 5.91 -8.06 11.22
CA LEU A 72 6.42 -7.20 10.15
C LEU A 72 7.59 -6.35 10.63
N GLU A 73 8.60 -6.20 9.78
CA GLU A 73 9.56 -5.12 9.91
C GLU A 73 8.90 -3.76 9.63
N ALA A 74 9.34 -2.69 10.28
CA ALA A 74 8.81 -1.34 10.08
C ALA A 74 8.86 -0.88 8.61
N GLY A 75 9.91 -1.26 7.86
CA GLY A 75 10.03 -0.98 6.43
C GLY A 75 8.92 -1.62 5.60
N THR A 76 8.62 -2.89 5.89
CA THR A 76 7.52 -3.64 5.27
C THR A 76 6.17 -3.07 5.68
N GLY A 77 5.99 -2.71 6.96
CA GLY A 77 4.78 -2.01 7.43
C GLY A 77 4.52 -0.70 6.66
N CYS A 78 5.55 0.13 6.45
CA CYS A 78 5.40 1.32 5.60
C CYS A 78 5.04 0.99 4.15
N ALA A 79 5.50 -0.15 3.61
CA ALA A 79 5.13 -0.59 2.27
C ALA A 79 3.66 -1.00 2.19
N VAL A 80 3.15 -1.71 3.21
CA VAL A 80 1.72 -2.05 3.35
C VAL A 80 0.87 -0.80 3.43
N LEU A 81 1.21 0.17 4.29
CA LEU A 81 0.46 1.43 4.40
C LEU A 81 0.38 2.18 3.07
N ARG A 82 1.50 2.29 2.35
CA ARG A 82 1.52 2.92 1.02
C ARG A 82 0.62 2.20 0.03
N GLU A 83 0.56 0.88 0.09
CA GLU A 83 -0.28 0.10 -0.81
C GLU A 83 -1.76 0.23 -0.46
N ALA A 84 -2.11 0.13 0.82
CA ALA A 84 -3.46 0.35 1.32
C ALA A 84 -3.99 1.74 0.95
N SER A 85 -3.20 2.81 1.14
CA SER A 85 -3.58 4.17 0.73
C SER A 85 -3.80 4.31 -0.78
N ARG A 86 -3.08 3.56 -1.60
CA ARG A 86 -3.28 3.57 -3.07
C ARG A 86 -4.52 2.79 -3.49
N LEU A 87 -4.89 1.76 -2.75
CA LEU A 87 -6.06 0.94 -3.04
C LEU A 87 -7.35 1.57 -2.54
N ALA A 88 -7.32 2.26 -1.39
CA ALA A 88 -8.49 2.80 -0.72
C ALA A 88 -9.49 3.54 -1.64
N PRO A 89 -9.07 4.41 -2.59
CA PRO A 89 -10.01 5.10 -3.49
C PRO A 89 -10.81 4.18 -4.43
N HIS A 90 -10.33 2.96 -4.64
CA HIS A 90 -10.91 1.98 -5.56
C HIS A 90 -11.66 0.86 -4.84
N LEU A 91 -11.55 0.78 -3.52
CA LEU A 91 -12.20 -0.24 -2.68
C LEU A 91 -13.50 0.30 -2.11
N GLN A 92 -14.45 -0.60 -1.87
CA GLN A 92 -15.60 -0.27 -1.03
C GLN A 92 -15.11 0.08 0.39
N ASP A 93 -15.71 1.08 1.05
CA ASP A 93 -15.22 1.55 2.36
C ASP A 93 -15.19 0.42 3.40
N ALA A 94 -16.21 -0.45 3.36
CA ALA A 94 -16.31 -1.63 4.22
C ALA A 94 -15.22 -2.69 3.93
N ALA A 95 -14.60 -2.67 2.75
CA ALA A 95 -13.58 -3.64 2.36
C ALA A 95 -12.15 -3.19 2.73
N VAL A 96 -11.94 -1.92 3.07
CA VAL A 96 -10.61 -1.38 3.42
C VAL A 96 -9.94 -2.15 4.57
N PRO A 97 -10.64 -2.48 5.68
CA PRO A 97 -10.04 -3.27 6.76
C PRO A 97 -9.65 -4.68 6.30
N THR A 98 -10.53 -5.36 5.56
CA THR A 98 -10.30 -6.72 5.04
C THR A 98 -9.11 -6.78 4.09
N VAL A 99 -9.05 -5.86 3.13
CA VAL A 99 -7.92 -5.79 2.19
C VAL A 99 -6.64 -5.45 2.93
N THR A 100 -6.68 -4.56 3.92
CA THR A 100 -5.47 -4.22 4.68
C THR A 100 -4.94 -5.41 5.49
N ALA A 101 -5.83 -6.19 6.12
CA ALA A 101 -5.45 -7.43 6.80
C ALA A 101 -4.80 -8.43 5.82
N ALA A 102 -5.39 -8.64 4.65
CA ALA A 102 -4.80 -9.50 3.62
C ALA A 102 -3.41 -9.02 3.16
N LEU A 103 -3.21 -7.71 3.00
CA LEU A 103 -1.90 -7.15 2.66
C LEU A 103 -0.87 -7.37 3.78
N VAL A 104 -1.28 -7.29 5.05
CA VAL A 104 -0.42 -7.58 6.21
C VAL A 104 0.02 -9.04 6.20
N ASP A 105 -0.92 -9.98 6.05
CA ASP A 105 -0.64 -11.41 6.06
C ASP A 105 0.28 -11.81 4.90
N LEU A 106 -0.05 -11.34 3.68
CA LEU A 106 0.78 -11.57 2.50
C LEU A 106 2.20 -11.01 2.65
N ALA A 107 2.34 -9.83 3.26
CA ALA A 107 3.63 -9.22 3.49
C ALA A 107 4.45 -9.94 4.57
N ALA A 108 3.79 -10.53 5.57
CA ALA A 108 4.44 -11.34 6.60
C ALA A 108 4.96 -12.66 6.02
N ASP A 109 4.17 -13.33 5.19
CA ASP A 109 4.51 -14.65 4.65
C ASP A 109 5.49 -14.57 3.46
N TRP A 110 5.31 -13.58 2.57
CA TRP A 110 5.98 -13.55 1.26
C TRP A 110 6.73 -12.24 0.97
N GLY A 111 6.65 -11.27 1.88
CA GLY A 111 7.25 -9.97 1.72
C GLY A 111 6.51 -9.03 0.75
N PRO A 112 6.98 -7.77 0.64
CA PRO A 112 6.26 -6.69 -0.05
C PRO A 112 6.20 -6.85 -1.59
N SER A 113 7.09 -7.65 -2.17
CA SER A 113 7.14 -7.93 -3.61
C SER A 113 5.92 -8.72 -4.06
N MET A 114 5.52 -9.72 -3.26
CA MET A 114 4.43 -10.63 -3.61
C MET A 114 3.06 -9.95 -3.42
N MET A 115 2.92 -9.21 -2.32
CA MET A 115 1.77 -8.33 -2.03
C MET A 115 1.34 -7.49 -3.25
N ARG A 116 2.28 -6.83 -3.94
CA ARG A 116 1.98 -5.93 -5.08
C ARG A 116 1.45 -6.65 -6.32
N ARG A 117 1.76 -7.92 -6.51
CA ARG A 117 1.29 -8.67 -7.69
C ARG A 117 -0.17 -9.08 -7.57
N LEU A 118 -0.70 -9.16 -6.35
CA LEU A 118 -2.09 -9.55 -6.07
C LEU A 118 -3.07 -8.36 -6.12
N ARG A 119 -2.55 -7.14 -6.33
CA ARG A 119 -3.35 -5.92 -6.50
C ARG A 119 -4.52 -6.08 -7.47
N PRO A 120 -4.34 -6.66 -8.68
CA PRO A 120 -5.45 -6.80 -9.63
C PRO A 120 -6.55 -7.72 -9.11
N GLN A 121 -6.20 -8.79 -8.39
CA GLN A 121 -7.17 -9.73 -7.82
C GLN A 121 -7.96 -9.09 -6.68
N LEU A 122 -7.29 -8.41 -5.74
CA LEU A 122 -7.96 -7.71 -4.64
C LEU A 122 -8.95 -6.63 -5.14
N LEU A 123 -8.61 -5.96 -6.24
CA LEU A 123 -9.51 -5.01 -6.87
C LEU A 123 -10.68 -5.69 -7.59
N ALA A 124 -10.48 -6.87 -8.18
CA ALA A 124 -11.57 -7.63 -8.79
C ALA A 124 -12.58 -8.11 -7.73
N ASP A 125 -12.08 -8.56 -6.57
CA ASP A 125 -12.92 -9.14 -5.52
C ASP A 125 -13.57 -8.09 -4.59
N HIS A 126 -12.89 -6.94 -4.38
CA HIS A 126 -13.30 -5.93 -3.40
C HIS A 126 -13.42 -4.50 -3.95
N GLY A 127 -13.23 -4.34 -5.26
CA GLY A 127 -13.35 -3.05 -5.92
C GLY A 127 -14.76 -2.49 -5.90
N ARG A 128 -14.85 -1.18 -6.07
CA ARG A 128 -16.13 -0.50 -6.33
C ARG A 128 -16.60 -0.81 -7.76
N PRO A 129 -17.83 -1.32 -7.95
CA PRO A 129 -18.33 -1.70 -9.28
C PRO A 129 -18.35 -0.51 -10.26
N GLU A 130 -18.66 0.69 -9.77
CA GLU A 130 -18.71 1.94 -10.55
C GLU A 130 -17.35 2.43 -11.08
N VAL A 131 -16.24 1.97 -10.50
CA VAL A 131 -14.87 2.26 -10.98
C VAL A 131 -14.44 1.22 -12.03
N PHE A 132 -15.02 0.02 -11.99
CA PHE A 132 -14.64 -1.12 -12.83
C PHE A 132 -15.23 -1.04 -14.24
N GLU A 133 -16.41 -0.43 -14.44
CA GLU A 133 -17.05 -0.30 -15.76
C GLU A 133 -16.21 0.48 -16.79
N GLY A 134 -15.41 1.47 -16.36
CA GLY A 134 -14.48 2.18 -17.24
C GLY A 134 -13.10 1.52 -17.40
N CYS A 135 -12.75 0.58 -16.52
CA CYS A 135 -11.40 0.04 -16.39
C CYS A 135 -11.18 -1.23 -17.24
N THR A 136 -12.21 -2.03 -17.49
CA THR A 136 -12.11 -3.25 -18.32
C THR A 136 -11.62 -2.95 -19.75
N ALA A 137 -12.03 -1.82 -20.34
CA ALA A 137 -11.64 -1.43 -21.70
C ALA A 137 -10.15 -1.04 -21.84
N ALA A 138 -9.54 -0.46 -20.81
CA ALA A 138 -8.14 -0.02 -20.86
C ALA A 138 -7.14 -1.14 -20.46
N TRP A 139 -7.58 -2.15 -19.69
CA TRP A 139 -6.73 -3.18 -19.13
C TRP A 139 -6.81 -4.53 -19.86
N ALA A 140 -7.82 -4.73 -20.73
CA ALA A 140 -7.94 -5.91 -21.59
C ALA A 140 -6.92 -5.99 -22.75
N ARG A 141 -6.01 -5.01 -22.88
CA ARG A 141 -4.92 -5.07 -23.86
C ARG A 141 -3.65 -5.61 -23.20
N PRO A 142 -3.26 -6.88 -23.40
CA PRO A 142 -1.91 -7.32 -23.07
C PRO A 142 -0.91 -6.48 -23.90
N ARG A 143 -0.08 -5.71 -23.20
CA ARG A 143 1.12 -5.05 -23.75
C ARG A 143 2.10 -6.15 -24.18
N GLY A 144 1.86 -6.76 -25.35
CA GLY A 144 2.69 -7.87 -25.84
C GLY A 144 2.29 -8.51 -27.17
N CYS A 145 1.05 -8.38 -27.65
CA CYS A 145 0.70 -8.91 -28.97
C CYS A 145 0.92 -7.87 -30.07
N ARG A 146 2.12 -7.86 -30.67
CA ARG A 146 2.29 -7.35 -32.03
C ARG A 146 1.66 -8.34 -33.00
N CYS A 147 0.34 -8.26 -33.16
CA CYS A 147 -0.31 -8.83 -34.34
C CYS A 147 0.15 -7.98 -35.53
N ARG A 148 1.20 -8.46 -36.20
CA ARG A 148 1.59 -7.99 -37.53
C ARG A 148 0.35 -8.10 -38.42
N THR A 149 -0.31 -6.99 -38.71
CA THR A 149 -1.32 -6.91 -39.76
C THR A 149 -0.63 -7.22 -41.08
N SER A 150 -0.77 -8.46 -41.54
CA SER A 150 -0.53 -8.79 -42.94
C SER A 150 -1.52 -7.97 -43.77
N SER A 151 -0.97 -7.11 -44.63
CA SER A 151 -1.71 -6.30 -45.59
C SER A 151 -2.69 -7.14 -46.41
N PRO A 152 -3.87 -6.60 -46.78
CA PRO A 152 -4.71 -7.26 -47.77
C PRO A 152 -4.00 -7.20 -49.12
N VAL A 153 -3.77 -8.38 -49.72
CA VAL A 153 -3.44 -8.51 -51.14
C VAL A 153 -4.69 -8.10 -51.92
N THR A 154 -4.60 -7.01 -52.68
CA THR A 154 -5.64 -6.60 -53.61
C THR A 154 -5.65 -7.56 -54.79
N SER A 155 -6.53 -8.56 -54.76
CA SER A 155 -6.83 -9.37 -55.95
C SER A 155 -7.53 -8.50 -56.97
N ARG A 156 -6.81 -8.15 -58.04
CA ARG A 156 -7.34 -7.47 -59.22
C ARG A 156 -7.99 -8.53 -60.12
N SER A 157 -9.32 -8.63 -60.09
CA SER A 157 -10.08 -9.45 -61.04
C SER A 157 -10.31 -8.68 -62.33
N THR A 158 -9.68 -9.13 -63.40
CA THR A 158 -9.98 -8.75 -64.78
C THR A 158 -11.28 -9.46 -65.19
N SER A 159 -12.31 -8.71 -65.59
CA SER A 159 -13.48 -9.27 -66.29
C SER A 159 -13.47 -8.74 -67.72
N CYS A 160 -13.29 -9.67 -68.67
CA CYS A 160 -13.75 -9.51 -70.04
C CYS A 160 -15.27 -9.63 -70.07
N GLY A 161 -15.92 -8.84 -70.92
CA GLY A 161 -17.36 -8.84 -71.18
C GLY A 161 -17.74 -7.61 -71.96
#